data_AF-A0A258ASU2-F1
#
_entry.id   AF-A0A258ASU2-F1
#
_cell.length_a   1.000
_cell.length_b   1.000
_cell.length_c   1.000
_cell.angle_alpha   90.00
_cell.angle_beta   90.00
_cell.angle_gamma   90.00
#
_symmetry.space_group_name_H-M   'P 1'
#
loop_
_entity.id
_entity.type
_entity.pdbx_description
1 polymer ?
#
loop_
_entity_poly.entity_id
_entity_poly.type
_entity_poly.pdbx_seq_one_letter_code
_entity_poly.pdbx_strand_id
1 'polypeptide(L)'
;MRVLSFIAACSSLIASAYAAEPADPRIALDSAFPDAKSGRPFAGELILVEHVTRRGILRLDRDGTINKYFWDLPHHFQMLPYAAINLHGAPASFEDLPLGTHLHGVFYLGPEGDFQIKPPDTGYDASKMANPDLRSIVTQYSRVLTLDDDFSYYQKRGEGWTITAFGPDKSNVTVERVALADGSVVKDANDGNKSTQVLHLDRGTRIWKGREIAALEDLEVGQIVQLNLTWAMLYASMKEDGLCRDIWIDAASRETAVQQQRQICIAQQKRLGFPGIILKTEPIPGQGSSGYITVALPAGIDAELMDAIKPKAGLDLWPVEPNLRHWGSYGSGGIEEVTHIENPPAGHSGVQIKLRFYEMLEGFRAGRTVRMMIRVPNVKGRPSEDYPRELSLYPNDTRIFHVGPMPVAGREKEPEEPKK
;
A
#
# COMPACT_ATOMS: atom_id res chain seq x y z
N MET A 1 34.80 47.79 -26.62
CA MET A 1 33.53 47.52 -25.91
C MET A 1 33.44 46.02 -25.67
N ARG A 2 33.68 45.56 -24.44
CA ARG A 2 33.59 44.15 -24.05
C ARG A 2 32.15 43.88 -23.59
N VAL A 3 31.48 42.95 -24.25
CA VAL A 3 30.16 42.44 -23.86
C VAL A 3 30.36 41.44 -22.73
N LEU A 4 29.93 41.79 -21.51
CA LEU A 4 29.85 40.85 -20.40
C LEU A 4 28.49 40.14 -20.46
N SER A 5 28.51 38.84 -20.74
CA SER A 5 27.38 37.94 -20.56
C SER A 5 27.26 37.59 -19.06
N PHE A 6 26.20 38.07 -18.41
CA PHE A 6 25.83 37.61 -17.07
C PHE A 6 25.07 36.28 -17.21
N ILE A 7 25.72 35.18 -16.84
CA ILE A 7 25.06 33.90 -16.59
C ILE A 7 24.50 33.96 -15.16
N ALA A 8 23.19 34.09 -15.03
CA ALA A 8 22.50 33.93 -13.76
C ALA A 8 22.46 32.44 -13.40
N ALA A 9 23.35 32.01 -12.51
CA ALA A 9 23.27 30.70 -11.87
C ALA A 9 22.08 30.68 -10.90
N CYS A 10 20.94 30.14 -11.34
CA CYS A 10 19.84 29.78 -10.47
C CYS A 10 20.23 28.52 -9.69
N SER A 11 20.95 28.70 -8.57
CA SER A 11 21.14 27.65 -7.59
C SER A 11 19.83 27.45 -6.82
N SER A 12 19.08 26.41 -7.18
CA SER A 12 17.88 25.95 -6.47
C SER A 12 18.26 25.37 -5.10
N LEU A 13 18.33 26.23 -4.08
CA LEU A 13 18.28 25.81 -2.68
C LEU A 13 16.79 25.59 -2.32
N ILE A 14 16.28 24.39 -2.60
CA ILE A 14 15.06 23.92 -1.96
C ILE A 14 15.46 23.54 -0.54
N ALA A 15 15.33 24.48 0.39
CA ALA A 15 15.32 24.15 1.81
C ALA A 15 14.06 23.31 2.06
N SER A 16 14.25 22.00 2.09
CA SER A 16 13.26 21.04 2.57
C SER A 16 12.81 21.44 3.97
N ALA A 17 11.67 22.10 4.06
CA ALA A 17 10.88 22.13 5.28
C ALA A 17 10.18 20.77 5.42
N TYR A 18 10.95 19.69 5.57
CA TYR A 18 10.39 18.41 5.97
C TYR A 18 10.14 18.46 7.49
N ALA A 19 9.04 17.85 7.93
CA ALA A 19 8.86 17.46 9.32
C ALA A 19 10.11 16.68 9.79
N ALA A 20 10.46 16.77 11.07
CA ALA A 20 11.69 16.21 11.64
C ALA A 20 12.00 14.81 11.08
N GLU A 21 13.16 14.67 10.43
CA GLU A 21 13.59 13.38 9.90
C GLU A 21 13.80 12.40 11.08
N PRO A 22 13.38 11.13 10.93
CA PRO A 22 13.60 10.15 11.96
C PRO A 22 15.11 9.95 12.16
N ALA A 23 15.53 9.71 13.41
CA ALA A 23 16.92 9.45 13.73
C ALA A 23 17.46 8.18 13.03
N ASP A 24 16.58 7.22 12.74
CA ASP A 24 16.88 6.04 11.93
C ASP A 24 16.09 6.13 10.60
N PRO A 25 16.77 6.18 9.44
CA PRO A 25 16.11 6.33 8.14
C PRO A 25 15.21 5.14 7.76
N ARG A 26 15.32 4.00 8.46
CA ARG A 26 14.43 2.83 8.27
C ARG A 26 13.05 3.03 8.89
N ILE A 27 12.91 3.98 9.81
CA ILE A 27 11.63 4.29 10.46
C ILE A 27 10.81 5.15 9.51
N ALA A 28 9.59 4.71 9.19
CA ALA A 28 8.66 5.52 8.41
C ALA A 28 7.72 6.30 9.34
N LEU A 29 7.56 7.58 9.07
CA LEU A 29 6.66 8.47 9.81
C LEU A 29 5.36 8.68 9.03
N ASP A 30 4.27 8.90 9.76
CA ASP A 30 2.97 9.23 9.15
C ASP A 30 2.97 10.62 8.51
N SER A 31 3.85 11.50 8.98
CA SER A 31 3.94 12.91 8.61
C SER A 31 4.95 13.21 7.51
N ALA A 32 5.73 12.24 7.06
CA ALA A 32 6.82 12.45 6.10
C ALA A 32 7.08 11.19 5.26
N PHE A 33 7.41 11.37 3.98
CA PHE A 33 7.79 10.27 3.09
C PHE A 33 9.13 9.64 3.54
N PRO A 34 9.25 8.31 3.53
CA PRO A 34 10.45 7.64 4.01
C PRO A 34 11.54 7.63 2.94
N ASP A 35 12.77 7.28 3.35
CA ASP A 35 13.86 7.04 2.43
C ASP A 35 13.58 5.81 1.54
N ALA A 36 13.86 5.90 0.24
CA ALA A 36 13.55 4.82 -0.69
C ALA A 36 14.43 3.57 -0.47
N LYS A 37 15.64 3.74 0.06
CA LYS A 37 16.64 2.66 0.18
C LYS A 37 16.54 1.90 1.49
N SER A 38 15.82 2.44 2.47
CA SER A 38 15.69 1.85 3.81
C SER A 38 14.49 0.89 3.93
N GLY A 39 13.61 0.88 2.92
CA GLY A 39 12.50 -0.06 2.82
C GLY A 39 12.98 -1.48 2.53
N ARG A 40 12.35 -2.46 3.18
CA ARG A 40 12.63 -3.89 3.00
C ARG A 40 11.50 -4.57 2.23
N PRO A 41 11.79 -5.32 1.15
CA PRO A 41 10.77 -6.06 0.43
C PRO A 41 10.35 -7.29 1.23
N PHE A 42 9.05 -7.54 1.27
CA PHE A 42 8.46 -8.81 1.72
C PHE A 42 7.33 -9.22 0.80
N ALA A 43 7.18 -10.52 0.62
CA ALA A 43 6.06 -11.13 -0.10
C ALA A 43 5.33 -12.13 0.81
N GLY A 44 4.04 -12.34 0.55
CA GLY A 44 3.26 -13.32 1.29
C GLY A 44 1.76 -13.23 1.08
N GLU A 45 1.04 -14.18 1.66
CA GLU A 45 -0.41 -14.31 1.60
C GLU A 45 -1.09 -13.35 2.59
N LEU A 46 -2.07 -12.58 2.11
CA LEU A 46 -2.91 -11.72 2.95
C LEU A 46 -3.94 -12.55 3.73
N ILE A 47 -3.76 -12.67 5.04
CA ILE A 47 -4.65 -13.50 5.89
C ILE A 47 -5.60 -12.69 6.77
N LEU A 48 -5.43 -11.37 6.85
CA LEU A 48 -6.37 -10.46 7.51
C LEU A 48 -6.36 -9.08 6.86
N VAL A 49 -7.56 -8.52 6.68
CA VAL A 49 -7.78 -7.14 6.20
C VAL A 49 -8.70 -6.41 7.16
N GLU A 50 -8.21 -5.31 7.73
CA GLU A 50 -9.00 -4.31 8.45
C GLU A 50 -8.86 -2.98 7.71
N HIS A 51 -9.70 -2.79 6.68
CA HIS A 51 -9.57 -1.70 5.72
C HIS A 51 -9.77 -0.31 6.35
N VAL A 52 -10.61 -0.20 7.37
CA VAL A 52 -10.93 1.08 8.03
C VAL A 52 -9.75 1.61 8.85
N THR A 53 -9.00 0.75 9.54
CA THR A 53 -7.78 1.17 10.25
C THR A 53 -6.51 1.01 9.42
N ARG A 54 -6.66 0.50 8.19
CA ARG A 54 -5.58 0.21 7.23
C ARG A 54 -4.52 -0.73 7.82
N ARG A 55 -4.98 -1.80 8.48
CA ARG A 55 -4.15 -2.82 9.14
C ARG A 55 -4.39 -4.18 8.53
N GLY A 56 -3.33 -4.94 8.34
CA GLY A 56 -3.42 -6.30 7.81
C GLY A 56 -2.44 -7.25 8.47
N ILE A 57 -2.56 -8.51 8.08
CA ILE A 57 -1.61 -9.55 8.45
C ILE A 57 -1.21 -10.29 7.20
N LEU A 58 0.11 -10.42 6.98
CA LEU A 58 0.66 -11.35 6.00
C LEU A 58 1.14 -12.64 6.68
N ARG A 59 0.97 -13.74 5.98
CA ARG A 59 1.81 -14.92 6.15
C ARG A 59 2.92 -14.82 5.12
N LEU A 60 4.15 -14.62 5.58
CA LEU A 60 5.28 -14.36 4.71
C LEU A 60 5.74 -15.60 3.94
N ASP A 61 6.28 -15.37 2.76
CA ASP A 61 6.92 -16.41 1.96
C ASP A 61 8.13 -17.03 2.66
N ARG A 62 8.36 -18.30 2.36
CA ARG A 62 9.49 -19.05 2.89
C ARG A 62 10.72 -18.84 2.01
N ASP A 63 11.75 -18.19 2.55
CA ASP A 63 13.04 -17.99 1.86
C ASP A 63 14.16 -18.95 2.34
N GLY A 64 13.87 -19.81 3.32
CA GLY A 64 14.80 -20.81 3.86
C GLY A 64 15.80 -20.30 4.90
N THR A 65 15.86 -19.00 5.18
CA THR A 65 16.80 -18.41 6.16
C THR A 65 16.31 -18.46 7.62
N ILE A 66 15.01 -18.62 7.84
CA ILE A 66 14.34 -18.69 9.14
C ILE A 66 13.93 -20.15 9.45
N ASN A 67 13.81 -20.52 10.72
CA ASN A 67 13.31 -21.83 11.13
C ASN A 67 11.85 -22.05 10.71
N LYS A 68 11.51 -23.24 10.20
CA LYS A 68 10.15 -23.68 9.79
C LYS A 68 9.03 -23.23 10.75
N TYR A 69 9.28 -23.22 12.06
CA TYR A 69 8.30 -22.86 13.08
C TYR A 69 7.96 -21.36 13.12
N PHE A 70 8.87 -20.48 12.71
CA PHE A 70 8.68 -19.03 12.77
C PHE A 70 8.12 -18.41 11.47
N TRP A 71 8.05 -19.16 10.38
CA TRP A 71 7.54 -18.66 9.08
C TRP A 71 6.05 -18.39 9.08
N ASP A 72 5.30 -19.28 9.74
CA ASP A 72 3.84 -19.23 9.71
C ASP A 72 3.30 -18.24 10.76
N LEU A 73 4.20 -17.54 11.48
CA LEU A 73 3.80 -16.53 12.44
C LEU A 73 3.29 -15.28 11.71
N PRO A 74 2.17 -14.71 12.17
CA PRO A 74 1.57 -13.53 11.56
C PRO A 74 2.54 -12.35 11.54
N HIS A 75 2.69 -11.76 10.37
CA HIS A 75 3.38 -10.48 10.17
C HIS A 75 2.33 -9.36 10.11
N HIS A 76 2.16 -8.67 11.23
CA HIS A 76 1.21 -7.57 11.34
C HIS A 76 1.80 -6.31 10.70
N PHE A 77 0.97 -5.61 9.94
CA PHE A 77 1.36 -4.34 9.36
C PHE A 77 0.24 -3.30 9.42
N GLN A 78 0.65 -2.05 9.33
CA GLN A 78 -0.22 -0.91 9.13
C GLN A 78 0.29 -0.10 7.95
N MET A 79 -0.62 0.29 7.07
CA MET A 79 -0.28 1.12 5.93
C MET A 79 0.05 2.55 6.37
N LEU A 80 1.04 3.14 5.72
CA LEU A 80 1.26 4.58 5.80
C LEU A 80 0.05 5.34 5.20
N PRO A 81 -0.21 6.59 5.64
CA PRO A 81 -1.36 7.37 5.14
C PRO A 81 -1.30 7.62 3.63
N TYR A 82 -0.08 7.65 3.09
CA TYR A 82 0.26 7.87 1.69
C TYR A 82 0.67 6.57 0.96
N ALA A 83 0.42 5.40 1.57
CA ALA A 83 0.73 4.13 0.95
C ALA A 83 -0.19 3.84 -0.26
N ALA A 84 0.38 3.21 -1.27
CA ALA A 84 -0.32 2.81 -2.49
C ALA A 84 -0.55 1.29 -2.52
N ILE A 85 -1.68 0.88 -3.09
CA ILE A 85 -1.97 -0.53 -3.39
C ILE A 85 -2.21 -0.63 -4.88
N ASN A 86 -1.72 -1.69 -5.51
CA ASN A 86 -2.08 -2.03 -6.87
C ASN A 86 -2.65 -3.45 -6.92
N LEU A 87 -3.78 -3.58 -7.59
CA LEU A 87 -4.47 -4.83 -7.84
C LEU A 87 -4.75 -4.90 -9.35
N HIS A 88 -4.50 -6.03 -9.99
CA HIS A 88 -4.75 -6.22 -11.42
C HIS A 88 -4.16 -5.12 -12.31
N GLY A 89 -3.00 -4.56 -11.93
CA GLY A 89 -2.27 -3.56 -12.70
C GLY A 89 -2.78 -2.12 -12.57
N ALA A 90 -3.71 -1.84 -11.65
CA ALA A 90 -4.24 -0.50 -11.39
C ALA A 90 -4.24 -0.16 -9.88
N PRO A 91 -4.25 1.14 -9.51
CA PRO A 91 -4.39 1.54 -8.11
C PRO A 91 -5.65 0.96 -7.47
N ALA A 92 -5.59 0.64 -6.18
CA ALA A 92 -6.69 0.02 -5.44
C ALA A 92 -6.81 0.56 -4.01
N SER A 93 -7.98 0.36 -3.41
CA SER A 93 -8.21 0.54 -1.99
C SER A 93 -7.93 -0.75 -1.22
N PHE A 94 -7.66 -0.63 0.08
CA PHE A 94 -7.39 -1.82 0.90
C PHE A 94 -8.62 -2.71 1.10
N GLU A 95 -9.83 -2.16 0.91
CA GLU A 95 -11.09 -2.93 0.88
C GLU A 95 -11.25 -3.79 -0.37
N ASP A 96 -10.50 -3.49 -1.45
CA ASP A 96 -10.59 -4.22 -2.71
C ASP A 96 -9.83 -5.55 -2.67
N LEU A 97 -8.86 -5.68 -1.76
CA LEU A 97 -7.98 -6.85 -1.67
C LEU A 97 -8.73 -8.05 -1.08
N PRO A 98 -8.90 -9.15 -1.85
CA PRO A 98 -9.43 -10.39 -1.31
C PRO A 98 -8.48 -11.00 -0.28
N LEU A 99 -9.04 -11.68 0.73
CA LEU A 99 -8.24 -12.57 1.57
C LEU A 99 -7.63 -13.69 0.73
N GLY A 100 -6.41 -14.09 1.08
CA GLY A 100 -5.62 -15.07 0.36
C GLY A 100 -4.77 -14.49 -0.77
N THR A 101 -5.04 -13.26 -1.23
CA THR A 101 -4.21 -12.62 -2.26
C THR A 101 -2.74 -12.57 -1.82
N HIS A 102 -1.87 -13.06 -2.69
CA HIS A 102 -0.44 -12.91 -2.52
C HIS A 102 -0.01 -11.50 -2.88
N LEU A 103 0.75 -10.86 -2.00
CA LEU A 103 1.14 -9.47 -2.11
C LEU A 103 2.63 -9.32 -1.96
N HIS A 104 3.20 -8.45 -2.78
CA HIS A 104 4.56 -7.96 -2.70
C HIS A 104 4.53 -6.54 -2.15
N GLY A 105 5.27 -6.28 -1.08
CA GLY A 105 5.28 -4.96 -0.45
C GLY A 105 6.64 -4.46 -0.04
N VAL A 106 6.70 -3.15 0.19
CA VAL A 106 7.87 -2.46 0.75
C VAL A 106 7.55 -1.99 2.15
N PHE A 107 8.30 -2.50 3.12
CA PHE A 107 8.05 -2.37 4.54
C PHE A 107 9.16 -1.59 5.24
N TYR A 108 8.77 -0.78 6.21
CA TYR A 108 9.63 0.06 7.01
C TYR A 108 9.46 -0.27 8.48
N LEU A 109 10.45 0.10 9.27
CA LEU A 109 10.38 0.02 10.71
C LEU A 109 9.18 0.83 11.24
N GLY A 110 8.42 0.22 12.14
CA GLY A 110 7.43 0.86 13.01
C GLY A 110 7.97 2.03 13.85
N PRO A 111 7.14 2.70 14.66
CA PRO A 111 7.63 3.56 15.72
C PRO A 111 8.30 2.73 16.84
N GLU A 112 9.11 3.40 17.67
CA GLU A 112 9.79 2.77 18.81
C GLU A 112 8.81 2.02 19.74
N GLY A 113 9.14 0.76 20.04
CA GLY A 113 8.29 -0.15 20.84
C GLY A 113 7.63 -1.28 20.04
N ASP A 114 7.34 -1.08 18.74
CA ASP A 114 6.83 -2.14 17.86
C ASP A 114 7.91 -3.16 17.44
N PHE A 115 9.18 -2.88 17.75
CA PHE A 115 10.36 -3.58 17.24
C PHE A 115 10.78 -4.85 17.98
N GLN A 116 10.37 -5.00 19.24
CA GLN A 116 11.01 -5.93 20.16
C GLN A 116 10.21 -7.22 20.29
N ILE A 117 10.29 -8.10 19.28
CA ILE A 117 9.90 -9.52 19.45
C ILE A 117 11.12 -10.29 19.89
N LYS A 118 11.04 -10.91 21.07
CA LYS A 118 12.00 -11.94 21.47
C LYS A 118 11.56 -13.26 20.84
N PRO A 119 12.34 -13.88 19.95
CA PRO A 119 11.99 -15.19 19.43
C PRO A 119 11.90 -16.19 20.60
N PRO A 120 10.96 -17.16 20.57
CA PRO A 120 10.85 -18.20 21.60
C PRO A 120 12.15 -19.01 21.71
N ASP A 121 12.51 -19.41 22.93
CA ASP A 121 13.55 -20.42 23.13
C ASP A 121 13.18 -21.73 22.43
N THR A 122 14.12 -22.31 21.68
CA THR A 122 13.86 -23.51 20.89
C THR A 122 13.68 -24.75 21.77
N GLY A 123 12.50 -25.36 21.73
CA GLY A 123 12.19 -26.64 22.36
C GLY A 123 10.70 -26.97 22.27
N TYR A 124 10.34 -28.24 22.04
CA TYR A 124 8.94 -28.67 21.94
C TYR A 124 8.14 -28.31 23.22
N ASP A 125 8.77 -28.42 24.40
CA ASP A 125 8.15 -28.10 25.69
C ASP A 125 8.12 -26.59 26.01
N ALA A 126 9.09 -25.81 25.52
CA ALA A 126 9.11 -24.35 25.68
C ALA A 126 7.94 -23.67 24.93
N SER A 127 7.51 -24.26 23.81
CA SER A 127 6.41 -23.76 22.97
C SER A 127 5.01 -23.86 23.60
N LYS A 128 4.84 -24.71 24.62
CA LYS A 128 3.53 -24.96 25.26
C LYS A 128 3.34 -24.28 26.62
N MET A 129 4.40 -23.80 27.27
CA MET A 129 4.33 -23.37 28.68
C MET A 129 4.54 -21.88 28.96
N ALA A 130 5.03 -21.09 28.01
CA ALA A 130 5.06 -19.63 28.13
C ALA A 130 4.44 -19.06 26.86
N ASN A 131 3.48 -18.13 26.97
CA ASN A 131 2.87 -17.40 25.85
C ASN A 131 4.00 -16.69 25.06
N PRO A 132 4.62 -17.31 24.03
CA PRO A 132 5.68 -16.66 23.30
C PRO A 132 4.98 -15.58 22.49
N ASP A 133 5.67 -14.49 22.17
CA ASP A 133 5.12 -13.53 21.23
C ASP A 133 4.98 -14.22 19.86
N LEU A 134 3.76 -14.67 19.51
CA LEU A 134 3.44 -15.44 18.30
C LEU A 134 3.41 -14.54 17.06
N ARG A 135 4.31 -13.58 16.96
CA ARG A 135 4.46 -12.69 15.81
C ARG A 135 5.74 -13.02 15.07
N SER A 136 5.74 -12.78 13.75
CA SER A 136 6.92 -13.02 12.90
C SER A 136 8.14 -12.26 13.42
N ILE A 137 9.34 -12.86 13.35
CA ILE A 137 10.59 -12.21 13.79
C ILE A 137 10.91 -10.91 13.04
N VAL A 138 10.29 -10.69 11.88
CA VAL A 138 10.42 -9.46 11.11
C VAL A 138 9.31 -8.44 11.40
N THR A 139 8.43 -8.65 12.39
CA THR A 139 7.31 -7.72 12.68
C THR A 139 7.75 -6.29 12.92
N GLN A 140 9.00 -6.08 13.34
CA GLN A 140 9.57 -4.74 13.53
C GLN A 140 9.39 -3.86 12.29
N TYR A 141 9.38 -4.47 11.09
CA TYR A 141 9.01 -3.83 9.84
C TYR A 141 7.48 -3.81 9.66
N SER A 142 6.78 -3.01 10.48
CA SER A 142 5.31 -2.99 10.53
C SER A 142 4.66 -1.90 9.67
N ARG A 143 5.42 -1.01 9.03
CA ARG A 143 4.87 0.11 8.23
C ARG A 143 4.96 -0.18 6.75
N VAL A 144 3.84 -0.15 6.05
CA VAL A 144 3.79 -0.50 4.62
C VAL A 144 3.64 0.73 3.75
N LEU A 145 4.49 0.85 2.73
CA LEU A 145 4.42 1.90 1.71
C LEU A 145 3.70 1.45 0.45
N THR A 146 3.95 0.23 -0.01
CA THR A 146 3.32 -0.32 -1.22
C THR A 146 2.89 -1.76 -1.00
N LEU A 147 1.78 -2.14 -1.64
CA LEU A 147 1.35 -3.53 -1.80
C LEU A 147 0.92 -3.72 -3.26
N ASP A 148 1.49 -4.72 -3.92
CA ASP A 148 1.16 -5.10 -5.29
C ASP A 148 0.78 -6.58 -5.29
N ASP A 149 -0.34 -6.96 -5.91
CA ASP A 149 -0.59 -8.36 -6.25
C ASP A 149 0.43 -8.88 -7.28
N ASP A 150 0.54 -10.20 -7.47
CA ASP A 150 1.49 -10.79 -8.42
C ASP A 150 1.35 -10.16 -9.82
N PHE A 151 0.11 -10.04 -10.31
CA PHE A 151 -0.19 -9.41 -11.59
C PHE A 151 0.44 -8.02 -11.70
N SER A 152 0.17 -7.13 -10.74
CA SER A 152 0.71 -5.76 -10.77
C SER A 152 2.23 -5.76 -10.60
N TYR A 153 2.75 -6.61 -9.71
CA TYR A 153 4.17 -6.67 -9.40
C TYR A 153 5.00 -7.08 -10.61
N TYR A 154 4.61 -8.15 -11.32
CA TYR A 154 5.31 -8.63 -12.50
C TYR A 154 5.07 -7.71 -13.71
N GLN A 155 3.84 -7.19 -13.89
CA GLN A 155 3.54 -6.27 -14.98
C GLN A 155 4.39 -4.99 -14.91
N LYS A 156 4.58 -4.39 -13.72
CA LYS A 156 5.42 -3.19 -13.54
C LYS A 156 6.88 -3.42 -13.95
N ARG A 157 7.35 -4.67 -13.88
CA ARG A 157 8.70 -5.07 -14.29
C ARG A 157 8.80 -5.41 -15.77
N GLY A 158 7.67 -5.38 -16.49
CA GLY A 158 7.61 -5.84 -17.87
C GLY A 158 7.76 -7.36 -17.98
N GLU A 159 7.32 -8.10 -16.96
CA GLU A 159 7.48 -9.55 -16.84
C GLU A 159 6.13 -10.26 -16.75
N GLY A 160 6.12 -11.55 -17.07
CA GLY A 160 4.96 -12.44 -16.98
C GLY A 160 5.40 -13.89 -16.87
N TRP A 161 4.51 -14.81 -17.22
CA TRP A 161 4.70 -16.24 -16.98
C TRP A 161 4.40 -17.05 -18.23
N THR A 162 5.38 -17.80 -18.74
CA THR A 162 5.17 -18.76 -19.83
C THR A 162 4.74 -20.10 -19.26
N ILE A 163 3.65 -20.67 -19.78
CA ILE A 163 3.23 -22.04 -19.44
C ILE A 163 4.21 -23.03 -20.06
N THR A 164 4.86 -23.86 -19.25
CA THR A 164 5.85 -24.85 -19.73
C THR A 164 5.32 -26.27 -19.71
N ALA A 165 4.43 -26.61 -18.77
CA ALA A 165 3.84 -27.94 -18.67
C ALA A 165 2.51 -27.92 -17.90
N PHE A 166 1.72 -28.97 -18.09
CA PHE A 166 0.56 -29.27 -17.25
C PHE A 166 0.77 -30.59 -16.51
N GLY A 167 0.23 -30.70 -15.30
CA GLY A 167 0.06 -31.97 -14.61
C GLY A 167 -1.02 -32.84 -15.26
N PRO A 168 -1.17 -34.10 -14.81
CA PRO A 168 -2.29 -34.94 -15.20
C PRO A 168 -3.62 -34.21 -14.99
N ASP A 169 -4.53 -34.33 -15.95
CA ASP A 169 -5.87 -33.69 -15.92
C ASP A 169 -5.87 -32.14 -15.81
N LYS A 170 -4.76 -31.47 -16.12
CA LYS A 170 -4.58 -30.01 -15.98
C LYS A 170 -4.88 -29.47 -14.57
N SER A 171 -4.77 -30.31 -13.53
CA SER A 171 -4.95 -29.87 -12.14
C SER A 171 -3.82 -28.97 -11.65
N ASN A 172 -2.65 -29.05 -12.29
CA ASN A 172 -1.48 -28.22 -12.00
C ASN A 172 -0.92 -27.65 -13.31
N VAL A 173 -0.34 -26.46 -13.23
CA VAL A 173 0.38 -25.82 -14.34
C VAL A 173 1.77 -25.39 -13.88
N THR A 174 2.78 -25.74 -14.64
CA THR A 174 4.15 -25.24 -14.44
C THR A 174 4.35 -24.01 -15.30
N VAL A 175 4.84 -22.94 -14.68
CA VAL A 175 5.11 -21.67 -15.34
C VAL A 175 6.55 -21.23 -15.11
N GLU A 176 7.14 -20.58 -16.11
CA GLU A 176 8.47 -19.98 -16.05
C GLU A 176 8.38 -18.47 -16.28
N ARG A 177 9.08 -17.69 -15.46
CA ARG A 177 9.07 -16.23 -15.51
C ARG A 177 9.78 -15.74 -16.78
N VAL A 178 9.14 -14.85 -17.52
CA VAL A 178 9.65 -14.28 -18.78
C VAL A 178 9.45 -12.79 -18.89
N ALA A 179 10.23 -12.11 -19.73
CA ALA A 179 9.96 -10.74 -20.12
C ALA A 179 8.78 -10.68 -21.11
N LEU A 180 7.84 -9.77 -20.89
CA LEU A 180 6.68 -9.56 -21.76
C LEU A 180 7.06 -9.00 -23.14
N ALA A 181 8.21 -8.32 -23.24
CA ALA A 181 8.64 -7.65 -24.47
C ALA A 181 9.05 -8.63 -25.57
N ASP A 182 9.75 -9.71 -25.22
CA ASP A 182 10.35 -10.66 -26.16
C ASP A 182 10.20 -12.14 -25.76
N GLY A 183 9.60 -12.44 -24.59
CA GLY A 183 9.44 -13.80 -24.09
C GLY A 183 10.72 -14.44 -23.55
N SER A 184 11.80 -13.67 -23.36
CA SER A 184 13.06 -14.18 -22.82
C SER A 184 12.91 -14.58 -21.34
N VAL A 185 13.56 -15.68 -20.94
CA VAL A 185 13.51 -16.19 -19.56
C VAL A 185 14.20 -15.23 -18.60
N VAL A 186 13.51 -14.87 -17.52
CA VAL A 186 14.05 -14.05 -16.43
C VAL A 186 14.59 -14.98 -15.34
N LYS A 187 15.91 -15.11 -15.28
CA LYS A 187 16.61 -15.90 -14.25
C LYS A 187 17.14 -14.98 -13.15
N ASP A 188 17.04 -15.43 -11.90
CA ASP A 188 17.75 -14.88 -10.74
C ASP A 188 17.72 -13.36 -10.64
N ALA A 189 16.51 -12.78 -10.62
CA ALA A 189 16.30 -11.34 -10.48
C ALA A 189 16.76 -10.76 -9.11
N ASN A 190 17.36 -11.58 -8.24
CA ASN A 190 17.78 -11.26 -6.87
C ASN A 190 16.67 -10.59 -6.03
N ASP A 191 15.42 -10.87 -6.35
CA ASP A 191 14.23 -10.34 -5.69
C ASP A 191 13.61 -11.33 -4.70
N GLY A 192 14.25 -12.48 -4.49
CA GLY A 192 13.77 -13.55 -3.60
C GLY A 192 12.63 -14.39 -4.18
N ASN A 193 12.16 -14.08 -5.38
CA ASN A 193 11.06 -14.79 -6.03
C ASN A 193 11.57 -15.96 -6.88
N LYS A 194 10.77 -17.03 -6.95
CA LYS A 194 11.07 -18.19 -7.81
C LYS A 194 10.93 -17.82 -9.28
N SER A 195 11.87 -18.30 -10.11
CA SER A 195 11.81 -18.18 -11.58
C SER A 195 10.90 -19.22 -12.22
N THR A 196 10.61 -20.31 -11.52
CA THR A 196 9.67 -21.37 -11.93
C THR A 196 8.70 -21.63 -10.80
N GLN A 197 7.41 -21.75 -11.13
CA GLN A 197 6.36 -22.08 -10.17
C GLN A 197 5.47 -23.21 -10.70
N VAL A 198 4.98 -24.04 -9.79
CA VAL A 198 3.95 -25.05 -10.05
C VAL A 198 2.68 -24.66 -9.33
N LEU A 199 1.68 -24.25 -10.09
CA LEU A 199 0.43 -23.70 -9.58
C LEU A 199 -0.68 -24.74 -9.63
N HIS A 200 -1.46 -24.81 -8.56
CA HIS A 200 -2.67 -25.62 -8.53
C HIS A 200 -3.83 -24.87 -9.19
N LEU A 201 -4.59 -25.59 -10.01
CA LEU A 201 -5.80 -25.15 -10.68
C LEU A 201 -6.98 -25.98 -10.16
N ASP A 202 -8.07 -25.32 -9.80
CA ASP A 202 -9.30 -25.96 -9.37
C ASP A 202 -10.49 -25.53 -10.26
N ARG A 203 -11.68 -26.07 -9.98
CA ARG A 203 -12.89 -25.73 -10.74
C ARG A 203 -13.32 -24.26 -10.62
N GLY A 204 -12.79 -23.54 -9.65
CA GLY A 204 -13.03 -22.12 -9.47
C GLY A 204 -11.94 -21.24 -10.09
N THR A 205 -10.88 -21.81 -10.69
CA THR A 205 -9.90 -21.03 -11.45
C THR A 205 -10.57 -20.42 -12.68
N ARG A 206 -10.46 -19.10 -12.82
CA ARG A 206 -11.01 -18.31 -13.93
C ARG A 206 -9.90 -18.01 -14.92
N ILE A 207 -10.17 -18.30 -16.19
CA ILE A 207 -9.26 -18.06 -17.29
C ILE A 207 -9.84 -16.93 -18.11
N TRP A 208 -9.17 -15.79 -18.12
CA TRP A 208 -9.65 -14.57 -18.74
C TRP A 208 -9.08 -14.43 -20.14
N LYS A 209 -9.97 -14.34 -21.14
CA LYS A 209 -9.66 -14.15 -22.56
C LYS A 209 -10.49 -13.00 -23.08
N GLY A 210 -9.86 -11.91 -23.52
CA GLY A 210 -10.57 -10.66 -23.80
C GLY A 210 -11.43 -10.20 -22.62
N ARG A 211 -12.76 -10.24 -22.76
CA ARG A 211 -13.72 -9.80 -21.72
C ARG A 211 -14.52 -10.94 -21.10
N GLU A 212 -14.15 -12.18 -21.39
CA GLU A 212 -14.93 -13.37 -21.05
C GLU A 212 -14.09 -14.36 -20.24
N ILE A 213 -14.79 -15.26 -19.53
CA ILE A 213 -14.17 -16.42 -18.88
C ILE A 213 -14.15 -17.56 -19.90
N ALA A 214 -12.95 -17.96 -20.30
CA ALA A 214 -12.64 -19.05 -21.20
C ALA A 214 -12.60 -20.41 -20.48
N ALA A 215 -12.45 -21.49 -21.26
CA ALA A 215 -12.40 -22.84 -20.74
C ALA A 215 -10.96 -23.24 -20.33
N LEU A 216 -10.80 -24.30 -19.54
CA LEU A 216 -9.48 -24.81 -19.15
C LEU A 216 -8.66 -25.32 -20.35
N GLU A 217 -9.37 -25.70 -21.40
CA GLU A 217 -8.83 -26.15 -22.67
C GLU A 217 -8.13 -25.01 -23.43
N ASP A 218 -8.52 -23.75 -23.21
CA ASP A 218 -7.91 -22.56 -23.85
C ASP A 218 -6.49 -22.25 -23.34
N LEU A 219 -6.02 -22.93 -22.28
CA LEU A 219 -4.63 -22.82 -21.83
C LEU A 219 -3.71 -23.73 -22.64
N GLU A 220 -2.66 -23.14 -23.21
CA GLU A 220 -1.70 -23.83 -24.07
C GLU A 220 -0.25 -23.69 -23.56
N VAL A 221 0.57 -24.72 -23.80
CA VAL A 221 2.01 -24.64 -23.52
C VAL A 221 2.67 -23.63 -24.47
N GLY A 222 3.57 -22.81 -23.94
CA GLY A 222 4.22 -21.71 -24.64
C GLY A 222 3.47 -20.38 -24.55
N GLN A 223 2.26 -20.37 -23.99
CA GLN A 223 1.48 -19.15 -23.82
C GLN A 223 2.03 -18.29 -22.67
N ILE A 224 2.15 -16.99 -22.91
CA ILE A 224 2.52 -16.00 -21.89
C ILE A 224 1.26 -15.46 -21.22
N VAL A 225 1.18 -15.64 -19.91
CA VAL A 225 0.05 -15.26 -19.07
C VAL A 225 0.47 -14.29 -17.96
N GLN A 226 -0.51 -13.60 -17.40
CA GLN A 226 -0.41 -13.04 -16.05
C GLN A 226 -1.31 -13.83 -15.11
N LEU A 227 -1.00 -13.83 -13.82
CA LEU A 227 -1.70 -14.63 -12.82
C LEU A 227 -1.61 -13.98 -11.44
N ASN A 228 -2.50 -14.42 -10.55
CA ASN A 228 -2.47 -14.09 -9.12
C ASN A 228 -2.56 -15.34 -8.26
N LEU A 229 -1.63 -15.48 -7.32
CA LEU A 229 -1.75 -16.45 -6.25
C LEU A 229 -2.81 -15.98 -5.24
N THR A 230 -3.69 -16.91 -4.85
CA THR A 230 -4.78 -16.66 -3.91
C THR A 230 -4.75 -17.53 -2.67
N TRP A 231 -3.84 -18.50 -2.64
CA TRP A 231 -3.51 -19.23 -1.44
C TRP A 231 -2.10 -19.78 -1.59
N ALA A 232 -1.15 -19.21 -0.85
CA ALA A 232 0.20 -19.76 -0.75
C ALA A 232 0.14 -20.92 0.24
N MET A 233 0.36 -22.16 -0.22
CA MET A 233 0.26 -23.31 0.67
C MET A 233 1.32 -23.20 1.78
N LEU A 234 0.91 -23.47 3.02
CA LEU A 234 1.81 -23.52 4.20
C LEU A 234 3.02 -24.40 3.91
N TYR A 235 2.82 -25.52 3.23
CA TYR A 235 3.91 -26.23 2.59
C TYR A 235 3.88 -25.84 1.12
N ALA A 236 4.51 -24.72 0.74
CA ALA A 236 5.10 -24.57 -0.58
C ALA A 236 6.13 -25.68 -0.71
N SER A 237 5.61 -26.90 -0.82
CA SER A 237 6.34 -28.14 -0.80
C SER A 237 7.09 -28.15 -2.11
N MET A 238 8.11 -28.99 -2.21
CA MET A 238 8.97 -29.09 -3.40
C MET A 238 8.22 -29.44 -4.71
N LYS A 239 6.87 -29.43 -4.73
CA LYS A 239 6.00 -29.84 -5.83
C LYS A 239 4.95 -28.79 -6.24
N GLU A 240 4.43 -27.94 -5.34
CA GLU A 240 3.34 -26.99 -5.63
C GLU A 240 3.51 -25.71 -4.79
N ASP A 241 3.31 -24.55 -5.41
CA ASP A 241 3.58 -23.22 -4.84
C ASP A 241 2.32 -22.53 -4.31
N GLY A 242 1.14 -22.80 -4.87
CA GLY A 242 -0.12 -22.24 -4.40
C GLY A 242 -1.29 -22.42 -5.35
N LEU A 243 -2.48 -22.00 -4.92
CA LEU A 243 -3.70 -21.97 -5.74
C LEU A 243 -3.75 -20.69 -6.56
N CYS A 244 -3.98 -20.84 -7.86
CA CYS A 244 -4.23 -19.72 -8.76
C CYS A 244 -5.72 -19.60 -9.07
N ARG A 245 -6.33 -18.45 -8.75
CA ARG A 245 -7.75 -18.20 -9.00
C ARG A 245 -8.01 -17.48 -10.32
N ASP A 246 -7.07 -16.67 -10.79
CA ASP A 246 -7.23 -15.85 -11.99
C ASP A 246 -5.99 -15.93 -12.86
N ILE A 247 -6.19 -16.27 -14.13
CA ILE A 247 -5.15 -16.33 -15.16
C ILE A 247 -5.60 -15.51 -16.37
N TRP A 248 -4.81 -14.52 -16.78
CA TRP A 248 -5.07 -13.67 -17.95
C TRP A 248 -4.17 -14.06 -19.10
N ILE A 249 -4.78 -14.56 -20.17
CA ILE A 249 -4.06 -15.34 -21.19
C ILE A 249 -3.71 -14.54 -22.45
N ASP A 250 -4.21 -13.30 -22.56
CA ASP A 250 -3.98 -12.40 -23.69
C ASP A 250 -3.86 -10.94 -23.24
N ALA A 251 -3.47 -10.04 -24.14
CA ALA A 251 -3.32 -8.62 -23.81
C ALA A 251 -4.65 -7.95 -23.48
N ALA A 252 -5.73 -8.33 -24.17
CA ALA A 252 -7.05 -7.72 -24.02
C ALA A 252 -7.69 -8.03 -22.65
N SER A 253 -7.47 -9.22 -22.11
CA SER A 253 -7.89 -9.63 -20.78
C SER A 253 -7.13 -8.92 -19.68
N ARG A 254 -5.81 -8.76 -19.84
CA ARG A 254 -5.00 -7.93 -18.94
C ARG A 254 -5.47 -6.48 -18.92
N GLU A 255 -5.68 -5.89 -20.09
CA GLU A 255 -6.20 -4.52 -20.19
C GLU A 255 -7.60 -4.39 -19.58
N THR A 256 -8.48 -5.37 -19.81
CA THR A 256 -9.83 -5.39 -19.22
C THR A 256 -9.76 -5.40 -17.70
N ALA A 257 -8.88 -6.22 -17.11
CA ALA A 257 -8.69 -6.28 -15.66
C ALA A 257 -8.16 -4.95 -15.08
N VAL A 258 -7.15 -4.37 -15.73
CA VAL A 258 -6.59 -3.06 -15.38
C VAL A 258 -7.68 -1.99 -15.41
N GLN A 259 -8.45 -1.90 -16.50
CA GLN A 259 -9.48 -0.88 -16.63
C GLN A 259 -10.60 -1.08 -15.62
N GLN A 260 -11.04 -2.32 -15.36
CA GLN A 260 -12.08 -2.59 -14.37
C GLN A 260 -11.65 -2.13 -12.97
N GLN A 261 -10.46 -2.54 -12.53
CA GLN A 261 -9.94 -2.14 -11.22
C GLN A 261 -9.70 -0.63 -11.13
N ARG A 262 -9.19 -0.02 -12.22
CA ARG A 262 -9.03 1.43 -12.32
C ARG A 262 -10.35 2.17 -12.13
N GLN A 263 -11.43 1.73 -12.77
CA GLN A 263 -12.75 2.36 -12.62
C GLN A 263 -13.30 2.23 -11.19
N ILE A 264 -13.08 1.08 -10.53
CA ILE A 264 -13.43 0.90 -9.11
C ILE A 264 -12.70 1.93 -8.25
N CYS A 265 -11.38 2.06 -8.43
CA CYS A 265 -10.56 3.01 -7.69
C CYS A 265 -10.96 4.46 -7.92
N ILE A 266 -11.19 4.87 -9.19
CA ILE A 266 -11.66 6.22 -9.53
C ILE A 266 -12.99 6.50 -8.83
N ALA A 267 -13.95 5.57 -8.88
CA ALA A 267 -15.26 5.73 -8.24
C ALA A 267 -15.11 5.89 -6.71
N GLN A 268 -14.26 5.08 -6.07
CA GLN A 268 -13.96 5.19 -4.64
C GLN A 268 -13.27 6.49 -4.29
N GLN A 269 -12.25 6.92 -5.04
CA GLN A 269 -11.54 8.17 -4.77
C GLN A 269 -12.40 9.41 -5.02
N LYS A 270 -13.34 9.36 -5.98
CA LYS A 270 -14.38 10.40 -6.14
C LYS A 270 -15.38 10.41 -4.99
N ARG A 271 -15.79 9.23 -4.50
CA ARG A 271 -16.77 9.10 -3.40
C ARG A 271 -16.17 9.48 -2.05
N LEU A 272 -14.97 8.98 -1.76
CA LEU A 272 -14.36 9.05 -0.44
C LEU A 272 -13.22 10.08 -0.37
N GLY A 273 -12.74 10.60 -1.49
CA GLY A 273 -11.54 11.43 -1.53
C GLY A 273 -10.25 10.62 -1.48
N PHE A 274 -9.14 11.28 -1.81
CA PHE A 274 -7.79 10.71 -1.87
C PHE A 274 -6.86 11.39 -0.85
N PRO A 275 -5.82 10.69 -0.36
CA PRO A 275 -4.94 11.24 0.68
C PRO A 275 -4.03 12.37 0.17
N GLY A 276 -3.57 13.21 1.10
CA GLY A 276 -2.54 14.22 0.89
C GLY A 276 -1.77 14.49 2.19
N ILE A 277 -0.49 14.86 2.09
CA ILE A 277 0.33 15.24 3.26
C ILE A 277 0.59 16.74 3.21
N ILE A 278 0.28 17.46 4.28
CA ILE A 278 0.58 18.88 4.38
C ILE A 278 2.07 19.04 4.66
N LEU A 279 2.81 19.59 3.71
CA LEU A 279 4.24 19.88 3.87
C LEU A 279 4.46 21.19 4.62
N LYS A 280 3.62 22.19 4.35
CA LYS A 280 3.83 23.55 4.85
C LYS A 280 2.49 24.24 5.12
N THR A 281 2.47 25.09 6.15
CA THR A 281 1.34 25.95 6.51
C THR A 281 1.86 27.37 6.69
N GLU A 282 1.24 28.35 6.04
CA GLU A 282 1.68 29.75 6.03
C GLU A 282 0.50 30.67 6.31
N PRO A 283 0.51 31.46 7.40
CA PRO A 283 -0.55 32.45 7.63
C PRO A 283 -0.41 33.62 6.65
N ILE A 284 -1.54 34.26 6.30
CA ILE A 284 -1.51 35.55 5.60
C ILE A 284 -1.53 36.67 6.65
N PRO A 285 -0.45 37.47 6.76
CA PRO A 285 -0.37 38.55 7.75
C PRO A 285 -1.56 39.51 7.65
N GLY A 286 -2.20 39.78 8.78
CA GLY A 286 -3.34 40.71 8.86
C GLY A 286 -4.69 40.16 8.35
N GLN A 287 -4.78 38.88 7.95
CA GLN A 287 -6.03 38.26 7.46
C GLN A 287 -6.58 37.16 8.39
N GLY A 288 -6.35 37.28 9.70
CA GLY A 288 -6.91 36.38 10.69
C GLY A 288 -6.50 34.92 10.48
N SER A 289 -7.47 34.03 10.32
CA SER A 289 -7.28 32.58 10.10
C SER A 289 -7.00 32.21 8.63
N SER A 290 -6.90 33.17 7.71
CA SER A 290 -6.56 32.90 6.32
C SER A 290 -5.09 32.50 6.17
N GLY A 291 -4.82 31.59 5.24
CA GLY A 291 -3.47 31.09 5.00
C GLY A 291 -3.35 30.22 3.76
N TYR A 292 -2.11 29.79 3.52
CA TYR A 292 -1.75 28.83 2.51
C TYR A 292 -1.33 27.52 3.15
N ILE A 293 -1.64 26.42 2.47
CA ILE A 293 -1.00 25.14 2.72
C ILE A 293 -0.38 24.61 1.44
N THR A 294 0.77 23.95 1.58
CA THR A 294 1.37 23.15 0.51
C THR A 294 1.13 21.68 0.82
N VAL A 295 0.52 20.96 -0.11
CA VAL A 295 0.17 19.54 0.04
C VAL A 295 0.92 18.72 -1.00
N ALA A 296 1.57 17.65 -0.56
CA ALA A 296 2.14 16.63 -1.42
C ALA A 296 1.10 15.55 -1.74
N LEU A 297 1.05 15.17 -3.01
CA LEU A 297 0.15 14.14 -3.50
C LEU A 297 0.84 12.76 -3.50
N PRO A 298 0.23 11.73 -2.91
CA PRO A 298 0.76 10.37 -2.94
C PRO A 298 0.68 9.72 -4.32
N ALA A 299 1.56 8.75 -4.58
CA ALA A 299 1.66 8.05 -5.87
C ALA A 299 0.43 7.17 -6.23
N GLY A 300 -0.43 6.85 -5.25
CA GLY A 300 -1.60 5.97 -5.44
C GLY A 300 -2.84 6.65 -6.03
N ILE A 301 -2.75 7.90 -6.49
CA ILE A 301 -3.89 8.62 -7.06
C ILE A 301 -3.97 8.35 -8.57
N ASP A 302 -5.17 8.05 -9.08
CA ASP A 302 -5.36 7.79 -10.51
C ASP A 302 -5.03 9.02 -11.37
N ALA A 303 -4.49 8.79 -12.56
CA ALA A 303 -4.13 9.83 -13.52
C ALA A 303 -5.30 10.74 -13.89
N GLU A 304 -6.53 10.22 -14.01
CA GLU A 304 -7.72 11.05 -14.32
C GLU A 304 -7.98 12.09 -13.21
N LEU A 305 -7.78 11.70 -11.96
CA LEU A 305 -7.96 12.59 -10.82
C LEU A 305 -6.80 13.57 -10.69
N MET A 306 -5.58 13.15 -11.02
CA MET A 306 -4.43 14.07 -11.14
C MET A 306 -4.62 15.11 -12.21
N ASP A 307 -5.09 14.71 -13.39
CA ASP A 307 -5.37 15.65 -14.48
C ASP A 307 -6.45 16.67 -14.12
N ALA A 308 -7.36 16.33 -13.21
CA ALA A 308 -8.41 17.24 -12.74
C ALA A 308 -7.91 18.26 -11.68
N ILE A 309 -6.73 18.06 -11.10
CA ILE A 309 -6.10 19.03 -10.18
C ILE A 309 -5.42 20.13 -11.00
N LYS A 310 -6.09 21.29 -11.09
CA LYS A 310 -5.62 22.45 -11.84
C LYS A 310 -5.75 23.73 -11.03
N PRO A 311 -4.93 24.77 -11.29
CA PRO A 311 -5.12 26.09 -10.70
C PRO A 311 -6.55 26.59 -10.87
N LYS A 312 -7.06 27.29 -9.86
CA LYS A 312 -8.44 27.82 -9.72
C LYS A 312 -9.52 26.76 -9.50
N ALA A 313 -9.22 25.47 -9.53
CA ALA A 313 -10.15 24.47 -9.05
C ALA A 313 -10.27 24.55 -7.52
N GLY A 314 -11.47 24.26 -7.00
CA GLY A 314 -11.71 24.15 -5.57
C GLY A 314 -11.44 22.74 -5.08
N LEU A 315 -10.90 22.61 -3.87
CA LEU A 315 -10.80 21.35 -3.14
C LEU A 315 -11.52 21.45 -1.79
N ASP A 316 -12.18 20.36 -1.41
CA ASP A 316 -12.64 20.14 -0.04
C ASP A 316 -11.68 19.19 0.67
N LEU A 317 -11.25 19.57 1.87
CA LEU A 317 -10.22 18.89 2.64
C LEU A 317 -10.74 18.56 4.03
N TRP A 318 -10.67 17.28 4.38
CA TRP A 318 -10.92 16.80 5.73
C TRP A 318 -9.57 16.52 6.40
N PRO A 319 -9.26 17.15 7.55
CA PRO A 319 -8.21 16.66 8.41
C PRO A 319 -8.51 15.23 8.84
N VAL A 320 -7.52 14.35 8.69
CA VAL A 320 -7.66 12.93 9.03
C VAL A 320 -6.55 12.48 9.97
N GLU A 321 -6.84 11.40 10.71
CA GLU A 321 -5.80 10.63 11.37
C GLU A 321 -5.02 9.77 10.36
N PRO A 322 -3.86 9.20 10.73
CA PRO A 322 -3.03 8.41 9.81
C PRO A 322 -3.73 7.23 9.11
N ASN A 323 -4.83 6.72 9.68
CA ASN A 323 -5.68 5.70 9.06
C ASN A 323 -6.70 6.26 8.04
N LEU A 324 -6.63 7.55 7.72
CA LEU A 324 -7.50 8.29 6.79
C LEU A 324 -8.96 8.46 7.25
N ARG A 325 -9.22 8.34 8.56
CA ARG A 325 -10.53 8.61 9.18
C ARG A 325 -10.65 10.06 9.63
N HIS A 326 -11.86 10.62 9.58
CA HIS A 326 -12.11 12.05 9.85
C HIS A 326 -13.08 12.28 11.01
N TRP A 327 -13.00 13.46 11.62
CA TRP A 327 -13.92 13.90 12.68
C TRP A 327 -15.20 14.59 12.17
N GLY A 328 -15.32 14.77 10.85
CA GLY A 328 -16.51 15.33 10.19
C GLY A 328 -16.36 16.78 9.72
N SER A 329 -15.48 17.56 10.37
CA SER A 329 -15.16 18.92 9.94
C SER A 329 -14.28 18.92 8.69
N TYR A 330 -14.60 19.80 7.73
CA TYR A 330 -13.80 20.02 6.53
C TYR A 330 -13.57 21.51 6.30
N GLY A 331 -12.51 21.80 5.56
CA GLY A 331 -12.21 23.12 5.05
C GLY A 331 -12.19 23.13 3.53
N SER A 332 -12.31 24.33 2.99
CA SER A 332 -12.50 24.56 1.57
C SER A 332 -11.40 25.48 1.04
N GLY A 333 -10.59 24.98 0.12
CA GLY A 333 -9.44 25.69 -0.43
C GLY A 333 -9.52 25.86 -1.94
N GLY A 334 -8.95 26.95 -2.46
CA GLY A 334 -8.72 27.12 -3.90
C GLY A 334 -7.28 26.78 -4.26
N ILE A 335 -7.07 25.98 -5.31
CA ILE A 335 -5.72 25.69 -5.82
C ILE A 335 -5.16 26.94 -6.47
N GLU A 336 -4.06 27.46 -5.95
CA GLU A 336 -3.34 28.59 -6.54
C GLU A 336 -2.25 28.11 -7.50
N GLU A 337 -1.56 27.04 -7.13
CA GLU A 337 -0.39 26.55 -7.85
C GLU A 337 -0.36 25.01 -7.82
N VAL A 338 0.11 24.44 -8.93
CA VAL A 338 0.45 23.01 -9.06
C VAL A 338 1.91 22.96 -9.50
N THR A 339 2.73 22.27 -8.72
CA THR A 339 4.18 22.18 -8.93
C THR A 339 4.56 20.72 -9.13
N HIS A 340 5.40 20.46 -10.13
CA HIS A 340 5.98 19.15 -10.37
C HIS A 340 7.42 19.12 -9.83
N ILE A 341 7.76 18.08 -9.10
CA ILE A 341 9.11 17.86 -8.57
C ILE A 341 9.78 16.73 -9.35
N GLU A 342 11.06 16.92 -9.66
CA GLU A 342 11.90 15.87 -10.21
C GLU A 342 12.36 14.93 -9.10
N ASN A 343 12.42 13.63 -9.38
CA ASN A 343 12.87 12.58 -8.44
C ASN A 343 12.14 12.62 -7.09
N PRO A 344 10.80 12.46 -7.06
CA PRO A 344 10.04 12.47 -5.82
C PRO A 344 10.50 11.38 -4.84
N PRO A 345 10.37 11.61 -3.52
CA PRO A 345 10.63 10.58 -2.53
C PRO A 345 9.64 9.42 -2.65
N ALA A 346 9.98 8.27 -2.05
CA ALA A 346 9.17 7.07 -2.14
C ALA A 346 7.74 7.31 -1.62
N GLY A 347 6.74 6.95 -2.43
CA GLY A 347 5.32 7.17 -2.13
C GLY A 347 4.75 8.52 -2.55
N HIS A 348 5.57 9.47 -3.00
CA HIS A 348 5.13 10.76 -3.54
C HIS A 348 4.95 10.67 -5.06
N SER A 349 3.88 11.27 -5.60
CA SER A 349 3.55 11.23 -7.04
C SER A 349 4.41 12.15 -7.93
N GLY A 350 5.30 12.95 -7.37
CA GLY A 350 5.92 14.07 -8.07
C GLY A 350 5.08 15.34 -8.16
N VAL A 351 3.85 15.37 -7.61
CA VAL A 351 2.96 16.56 -7.68
C VAL A 351 2.73 17.17 -6.30
N GLN A 352 2.88 18.49 -6.22
CA GLN A 352 2.53 19.31 -5.05
C GLN A 352 1.52 20.36 -5.44
N ILE A 353 0.66 20.74 -4.50
CA ILE A 353 -0.33 21.80 -4.70
C ILE A 353 -0.24 22.84 -3.58
N LYS A 354 -0.38 24.10 -3.96
CA LYS A 354 -0.55 25.20 -3.02
C LYS A 354 -2.02 25.62 -2.99
N LEU A 355 -2.61 25.57 -1.81
CA LEU A 355 -4.02 25.88 -1.58
C LEU A 355 -4.16 27.12 -0.72
N ARG A 356 -5.07 28.01 -1.09
CA ARG A 356 -5.48 29.15 -0.24
C ARG A 356 -6.77 28.85 0.50
N PHE A 357 -6.76 29.09 1.81
CA PHE A 357 -7.92 28.98 2.69
C PHE A 357 -8.30 30.34 3.27
N TYR A 358 -9.61 30.57 3.38
CA TYR A 358 -10.14 31.71 4.12
C TYR A 358 -10.10 31.46 5.63
N GLU A 359 -10.38 30.22 6.06
CA GLU A 359 -10.33 29.78 7.45
C GLU A 359 -9.51 28.48 7.54
N MET A 360 -8.29 28.58 8.10
CA MET A 360 -7.47 27.41 8.39
C MET A 360 -7.93 26.75 9.69
N LEU A 361 -8.32 25.48 9.60
CA LEU A 361 -8.60 24.64 10.75
C LEU A 361 -7.29 24.17 11.40
N GLU A 362 -7.35 23.83 12.70
CA GLU A 362 -6.23 23.26 13.45
C GLU A 362 -5.63 22.01 12.78
N GLY A 363 -6.47 21.24 12.07
CA GLY A 363 -6.06 20.06 11.33
C GLY A 363 -5.21 20.32 10.08
N PHE A 364 -5.03 21.57 9.65
CA PHE A 364 -4.25 21.95 8.46
C PHE A 364 -2.79 22.35 8.75
N ARG A 365 -2.21 21.79 9.81
CA ARG A 365 -0.80 21.99 10.19
C ARG A 365 0.13 21.11 9.34
N ALA A 366 1.34 21.59 9.11
CA ALA A 366 2.42 20.80 8.51
C ALA A 366 2.62 19.47 9.25
N GLY A 367 2.85 18.41 8.48
CA GLY A 367 2.94 17.03 8.94
C GLY A 367 1.60 16.32 9.14
N ARG A 368 0.45 17.01 9.06
CA ARG A 368 -0.87 16.36 9.13
C ARG A 368 -1.27 15.78 7.77
N THR A 369 -2.07 14.73 7.82
CA THR A 369 -2.69 14.13 6.65
C THR A 369 -4.08 14.74 6.43
N VAL A 370 -4.43 14.90 5.16
CA VAL A 370 -5.76 15.31 4.72
C VAL A 370 -6.32 14.28 3.75
N ARG A 371 -7.64 14.17 3.74
CA ARG A 371 -8.40 13.52 2.67
C ARG A 371 -8.99 14.63 1.82
N MET A 372 -8.71 14.58 0.53
CA MET A 372 -9.00 15.66 -0.42
C MET A 372 -10.01 15.20 -1.45
N MET A 373 -10.85 16.13 -1.88
CA MET A 373 -11.77 15.90 -2.97
C MET A 373 -11.84 17.12 -3.88
N ILE A 374 -11.90 16.86 -5.18
CA ILE A 374 -12.16 17.88 -6.18
C ILE A 374 -13.58 18.37 -6.04
N ARG A 375 -13.75 19.67 -5.80
CA ARG A 375 -15.06 20.28 -5.65
C ARG A 375 -15.78 20.27 -6.98
N VAL A 376 -16.93 19.60 -7.01
CA VAL A 376 -17.87 19.66 -8.13
C VAL A 376 -19.07 20.53 -7.71
N PRO A 377 -19.34 21.66 -8.38
CA PRO A 377 -20.52 22.48 -8.08
C PRO A 377 -21.81 21.70 -8.32
N ASN A 378 -22.78 21.82 -7.41
CA ASN A 378 -24.18 21.39 -7.58
C ASN A 378 -24.45 19.87 -7.76
N VAL A 379 -23.67 19.01 -7.11
CA VAL A 379 -24.03 17.57 -6.99
C VAL A 379 -24.80 17.35 -5.68
N LYS A 380 -26.04 16.83 -5.77
CA LYS A 380 -26.77 16.25 -4.62
C LYS A 380 -26.05 14.95 -4.20
N GLY A 381 -25.83 14.73 -2.90
CA GLY A 381 -24.96 13.66 -2.40
C GLY A 381 -23.52 14.13 -2.22
N ARG A 382 -23.32 15.26 -1.54
CA ARG A 382 -21.96 15.66 -1.17
C ARG A 382 -21.40 14.60 -0.21
N PRO A 383 -20.09 14.34 -0.23
CA PRO A 383 -19.47 13.24 0.52
C PRO A 383 -19.80 13.24 2.01
N SER A 384 -19.99 14.42 2.61
CA SER A 384 -20.39 14.56 4.01
C SER A 384 -21.67 13.77 4.38
N GLU A 385 -22.52 13.47 3.39
CA GLU A 385 -23.76 12.70 3.57
C GLU A 385 -23.59 11.20 3.28
N ASP A 386 -22.57 10.81 2.50
CA ASP A 386 -22.40 9.44 1.95
C ASP A 386 -21.19 8.67 2.52
N TYR A 387 -20.43 9.24 3.45
CA TYR A 387 -19.33 8.51 4.10
C TYR A 387 -19.86 7.33 4.91
N PRO A 388 -19.30 6.12 4.74
CA PRO A 388 -19.51 5.02 5.65
C PRO A 388 -19.22 5.46 7.09
N ARG A 389 -20.09 5.06 8.02
CA ARG A 389 -20.02 5.43 9.43
C ARG A 389 -18.64 5.12 10.04
N GLU A 390 -18.05 4.03 9.60
CA GLU A 390 -16.79 3.47 10.06
C GLU A 390 -15.60 4.39 9.77
N LEU A 391 -15.69 5.21 8.71
CA LEU A 391 -14.66 6.20 8.37
C LEU A 391 -14.73 7.48 9.20
N SER A 392 -15.81 7.64 9.99
CA SER A 392 -15.97 8.75 10.94
C SER A 392 -15.49 8.38 12.34
N LEU A 393 -14.86 9.33 13.02
CA LEU A 393 -14.46 9.24 14.43
C LEU A 393 -15.52 9.83 15.39
N TYR A 394 -16.45 10.66 14.90
CA TYR A 394 -17.46 11.39 15.68
C TYR A 394 -18.88 10.87 15.41
N PRO A 395 -19.87 10.82 16.35
CA PRO A 395 -19.77 11.16 17.77
C PRO A 395 -18.91 10.20 18.59
N ASN A 396 -18.78 8.94 18.21
CA ASN A 396 -17.78 7.99 18.73
C ASN A 396 -17.57 6.85 17.73
N ASP A 397 -16.38 6.25 17.71
CA ASP A 397 -16.14 4.97 17.03
C ASP A 397 -16.93 3.88 17.75
N THR A 398 -17.94 3.33 17.08
CA THR A 398 -18.81 2.28 17.64
C THR A 398 -18.20 0.89 17.52
N ARG A 399 -17.03 0.76 16.89
CA ARG A 399 -16.35 -0.51 16.69
C ARG A 399 -15.58 -0.88 17.95
N ILE A 400 -16.17 -1.77 18.75
CA ILE A 400 -15.49 -2.39 19.89
C ILE A 400 -14.66 -3.56 19.38
N PHE A 401 -13.58 -3.29 18.65
CA PHE A 401 -12.64 -4.32 18.23
C PHE A 401 -11.58 -4.52 19.33
N HIS A 402 -11.79 -5.51 20.21
CA HIS A 402 -10.73 -6.05 21.06
C HIS A 402 -9.84 -6.94 20.17
N VAL A 403 -9.07 -6.36 19.25
CA VAL A 403 -8.16 -7.14 18.39
C VAL A 403 -6.73 -6.74 18.68
N GLY A 404 -6.15 -7.43 19.67
CA GLY A 404 -4.76 -7.37 20.08
C GLY A 404 -4.61 -7.51 21.60
N PRO A 405 -3.68 -8.34 22.11
CA PRO A 405 -3.32 -8.25 23.53
C PRO A 405 -2.77 -6.84 23.80
N MET A 406 -3.02 -6.32 25.01
CA MET A 406 -2.56 -4.99 25.43
C MET A 406 -1.07 -4.77 25.08
N PRO A 407 -0.66 -3.52 24.76
CA PRO A 407 0.75 -3.17 24.66
C PRO A 407 1.50 -3.73 25.87
N VAL A 408 2.73 -4.23 25.68
CA VAL A 408 3.53 -4.82 26.76
C VAL A 408 3.65 -3.85 27.95
N ALA A 409 3.60 -2.55 27.70
CA ALA A 409 3.57 -1.48 28.71
C ALA A 409 2.35 -1.49 29.65
N GLY A 410 1.28 -2.23 29.33
CA GLY A 410 0.06 -2.37 30.13
C GLY A 410 -0.12 -3.76 30.75
N ARG A 411 0.84 -4.68 30.60
CA ARG A 411 0.87 -5.89 31.43
C ARG A 411 1.37 -5.47 32.80
N GLU A 412 0.45 -5.44 33.76
CA GLU A 412 0.74 -5.16 35.16
C GLU A 412 2.02 -5.87 35.61
N LYS A 413 2.85 -5.17 36.39
CA LYS A 413 3.99 -5.74 37.12
C LYS A 413 3.58 -7.10 37.68
N GLU A 414 4.40 -8.12 37.48
CA GLU A 414 4.28 -9.37 38.24
C GLU A 414 4.06 -9.02 39.72
N PRO A 415 3.05 -9.61 40.38
CA PRO A 415 2.87 -9.37 41.80
C PRO A 415 4.16 -9.81 42.50
N GLU A 416 4.77 -8.89 43.25
CA GLU A 416 5.93 -9.21 44.08
C GLU A 416 5.60 -10.42 44.95
N GLU A 417 6.46 -11.44 44.93
CA GLU A 417 6.31 -12.60 45.79
C GLU A 417 6.13 -12.15 47.24
N PRO A 418 5.18 -12.75 48.00
CA PRO A 418 5.00 -12.40 49.39
C PRO A 418 6.30 -12.69 50.14
N LYS A 419 6.95 -11.63 50.63
CA LYS A 419 8.10 -11.74 51.53
C LYS A 419 7.68 -12.62 52.72
N LYS A 420 8.33 -13.77 52.85
CA LYS A 420 8.22 -14.65 54.02
C LYS A 420 8.88 -14.02 55.24
#